data_AF-F6GUT6-F1
#
_entry.id   AF-F6GUT6-F1
#
_cell.length_a   1.000
_cell.length_b   1.000
_cell.length_c   1.000
_cell.angle_alpha   90.00
_cell.angle_beta   90.00
_cell.angle_gamma   90.00
#
_symmetry.space_group_name_H-M   'P 1'
#
loop_
_entity.id
_entity.type
_entity.pdbx_description
1 polymer ?
#
loop_
_entity_poly.entity_id
_entity_poly.type
_entity_poly.pdbx_seq_one_letter_code
_entity_poly.pdbx_strand_id
1 'polypeptide(L)'
;MEYSFGIEESLKKLAQLADTVGLMVVGSTSQKLRAPNPRTCIRSSKVAEIKSIIHALDVETITFDYEFSTGQLHDLEKAFGGNVRVYDHSVLILDIFNQRATTHEATLQVALAQMEYSSPRLSKMGDSP
;
A
#
# COMPACT_ATOMS: atom_id res chain seq x y z
N MET A 1 21.59 5.52 15.44
CA MET A 1 21.95 4.17 14.99
C MET A 1 20.77 3.68 14.17
N GLU A 2 20.72 4.03 12.88
CA GLU A 2 19.65 3.56 12.00
C GLU A 2 19.86 2.06 11.80
N TYR A 3 18.92 1.26 12.31
CA TYR A 3 18.87 -0.16 12.02
C TYR A 3 18.57 -0.31 10.53
N SER A 4 19.61 -0.50 9.72
CA SER A 4 19.44 -0.95 8.33
C SER A 4 18.98 -2.41 8.38
N PHE A 5 17.68 -2.61 8.61
CA PHE A 5 17.02 -3.91 8.57
C PHE A 5 17.32 -4.56 7.22
N GLY A 6 17.62 -5.86 7.20
CA GLY A 6 17.79 -6.59 5.95
C GLY A 6 16.50 -6.54 5.14
N ILE A 7 16.59 -6.54 3.80
CA ILE A 7 15.40 -6.52 2.92
C ILE A 7 14.42 -7.65 3.27
N GLU A 8 14.96 -8.85 3.53
CA GLU A 8 14.16 -10.02 3.93
C GLU A 8 13.43 -9.80 5.26
N GLU A 9 14.09 -9.16 6.22
CA GLU A 9 13.52 -8.89 7.53
C GLU A 9 12.43 -7.81 7.44
N SER A 10 12.61 -6.81 6.56
CA SER A 10 11.59 -5.79 6.28
C SER A 10 10.36 -6.41 5.63
N LEU A 11 10.56 -7.28 4.63
CA LEU A 11 9.46 -8.00 3.97
C LEU A 11 8.74 -8.93 4.94
N LYS A 12 9.48 -9.62 5.82
CA LYS A 12 8.89 -10.49 6.85
C LYS A 12 8.03 -9.68 7.82
N LYS A 13 8.52 -8.52 8.26
CA LYS A 13 7.76 -7.61 9.12
C LYS A 13 6.51 -7.09 8.40
N LEU A 14 6.62 -6.65 7.15
CA LEU A 14 5.48 -6.19 6.37
C LEU A 14 4.42 -7.29 6.22
N ALA A 15 4.85 -8.53 5.97
CA ALA A 15 3.95 -9.68 5.89
C ALA A 15 3.21 -9.93 7.21
N GLN A 16 3.88 -9.80 8.37
CA GLN A 16 3.24 -9.92 9.68
C GLN A 16 2.22 -8.81 9.95
N LEU A 17 2.50 -7.58 9.50
CA LEU A 17 1.56 -6.47 9.62
C LEU A 17 0.32 -6.68 8.73
N ALA A 18 0.52 -7.17 7.50
CA ALA A 18 -0.56 -7.54 6.60
C ALA A 18 -1.43 -8.67 7.19
N ASP A 19 -0.82 -9.71 7.75
CA ASP A 19 -1.53 -10.80 8.42
C ASP A 19 -2.35 -10.31 9.63
N THR A 20 -1.80 -9.34 10.39
CA THR A 20 -2.52 -8.71 11.51
C THR A 20 -3.86 -8.13 11.04
N VAL A 21 -3.89 -7.49 9.86
CA VAL A 21 -5.11 -6.90 9.32
C VAL A 21 -6.00 -7.88 8.53
N GLY A 22 -5.68 -9.18 8.56
CA GLY A 22 -6.43 -10.23 7.89
C GLY A 22 -6.11 -10.41 6.40
N LEU A 23 -5.00 -9.85 5.92
CA LEU A 23 -4.54 -10.06 4.54
C LEU A 23 -3.72 -11.35 4.43
N MET A 24 -4.05 -12.18 3.45
CA MET A 24 -3.27 -13.38 3.13
C MET A 24 -2.13 -13.03 2.17
N VAL A 25 -0.88 -13.20 2.62
CA VAL A 25 0.31 -12.93 1.80
C VAL A 25 0.61 -14.11 0.89
N VAL A 26 0.31 -13.97 -0.41
CA VAL A 26 0.55 -15.00 -1.43
C VAL A 26 1.93 -14.89 -2.12
N GLY A 27 2.66 -13.81 -1.89
CA GLY A 27 3.99 -13.59 -2.44
C GLY A 27 4.62 -12.29 -1.96
N SER A 28 5.93 -12.15 -2.15
CA SER A 28 6.66 -10.92 -1.85
C SER A 28 7.74 -10.68 -2.88
N THR A 29 8.08 -9.41 -3.09
CA THR A 29 9.13 -9.03 -4.03
C THR A 29 9.74 -7.70 -3.59
N SER A 30 10.99 -7.44 -3.94
CA SER A 30 11.66 -6.18 -3.64
C SER A 30 12.38 -5.62 -4.86
N GLN A 31 12.69 -4.33 -4.81
CA GLN A 31 13.52 -3.68 -5.80
C GLN A 31 14.42 -2.66 -5.13
N LYS A 32 15.72 -2.75 -5.38
CA LYS A 32 16.66 -1.67 -5.03
C LYS A 32 16.56 -0.56 -6.06
N LEU A 33 16.18 0.63 -5.61
CA LEU A 33 16.08 1.82 -6.44
C LEU A 33 17.36 2.66 -6.33
N ARG A 34 17.79 3.26 -7.45
CA ARG A 34 18.83 4.31 -7.45
C ARG A 34 18.19 5.69 -7.23
N ALA A 35 17.03 5.89 -7.83
CA ALA A 35 16.11 7.00 -7.61
C ALA A 35 14.68 6.48 -7.87
N PRO A 36 13.67 6.94 -7.12
CA PRO A 36 12.28 6.54 -7.33
C PRO A 36 11.74 7.14 -8.64
N ASN A 37 10.89 6.39 -9.35
CA ASN A 37 10.11 6.97 -10.45
C ASN A 37 9.08 7.95 -9.87
N PRO A 38 8.98 9.20 -10.33
CA PRO A 38 8.05 10.17 -9.73
C PRO A 38 6.58 9.74 -9.81
N ARG A 39 6.19 8.90 -10.78
CA ARG A 39 4.81 8.44 -10.99
C ARG A 39 4.47 7.15 -10.25
N THR A 40 5.37 6.17 -10.24
CA THR A 40 5.08 4.83 -9.69
C THR A 40 5.96 4.45 -8.50
N CYS A 41 6.98 5.24 -8.19
CA CYS A 41 8.12 4.97 -7.30
C CYS A 41 8.95 3.73 -7.66
N ILE A 42 8.39 2.72 -8.31
CA ILE A 42 9.06 1.53 -8.86
C ILE A 42 9.34 1.66 -10.35
N ARG A 43 10.27 0.85 -10.87
CA ARG A 43 10.61 0.87 -12.32
C ARG A 43 9.51 0.20 -13.16
N SER A 44 9.40 0.59 -14.42
CA SER A 44 8.46 -0.01 -15.38
C SER A 44 8.62 -1.53 -15.53
N SER A 45 9.85 -2.04 -15.51
CA SER A 45 10.11 -3.49 -15.54
C SER A 45 9.51 -4.19 -14.32
N LYS A 46 9.54 -3.54 -13.15
CA LYS A 46 8.98 -4.07 -11.90
C LYS A 46 7.46 -4.04 -11.91
N VAL A 47 6.88 -2.99 -12.47
CA VAL A 47 5.43 -2.92 -12.70
C VAL A 47 4.94 -4.09 -13.56
N ALA A 48 5.64 -4.39 -14.66
CA ALA A 48 5.29 -5.51 -15.55
C ALA A 48 5.43 -6.89 -14.86
N GLU A 49 6.49 -7.07 -14.07
CA GLU A 49 6.69 -8.25 -13.23
C GLU A 49 5.53 -8.43 -12.26
N ILE A 50 5.21 -7.40 -11.46
CA ILE A 50 4.13 -7.43 -10.47
C ILE A 50 2.78 -7.69 -11.14
N LYS A 51 2.50 -7.06 -12.28
CA LYS A 51 1.27 -7.30 -13.04
C LYS A 51 1.13 -8.76 -13.47
N SER A 52 2.24 -9.40 -13.85
CA SER A 52 2.22 -10.82 -14.21
C SER A 52 1.90 -11.70 -13.00
N ILE A 53 2.43 -11.35 -11.83
CA ILE A 53 2.14 -12.03 -10.55
C ILE A 53 0.67 -11.86 -10.15
N ILE A 54 0.12 -10.64 -10.28
CA ILE A 54 -1.30 -10.37 -10.03
C ILE A 54 -2.18 -11.33 -10.84
N HIS A 55 -1.94 -11.43 -12.14
CA HIS A 55 -2.73 -12.29 -13.01
C HIS A 55 -2.53 -13.78 -12.71
N ALA A 56 -1.32 -14.20 -12.33
CA ALA A 56 -1.02 -15.60 -12.05
C ALA A 56 -1.60 -16.09 -10.71
N LEU A 57 -1.69 -15.20 -9.71
CA LEU A 57 -2.10 -15.54 -8.34
C LEU A 57 -3.47 -14.96 -7.95
N ASP A 58 -4.16 -14.27 -8.86
CA ASP A 58 -5.43 -13.58 -8.62
C ASP A 58 -5.37 -12.62 -7.43
N VAL A 59 -4.37 -11.73 -7.43
CA VAL A 59 -4.10 -10.82 -6.32
C VAL A 59 -5.08 -9.65 -6.32
N GLU A 60 -5.82 -9.48 -5.23
CA GLU A 60 -6.75 -8.35 -5.06
C GLU A 60 -6.09 -7.08 -4.49
N THR A 61 -5.01 -7.25 -3.71
CA THR A 61 -4.36 -6.15 -2.99
C THR A 61 -2.85 -6.27 -3.03
N ILE A 62 -2.16 -5.16 -3.32
CA ILE A 62 -0.70 -5.05 -3.23
C ILE A 62 -0.35 -4.09 -2.11
N THR A 63 0.45 -4.54 -1.15
CA THR A 63 0.96 -3.71 -0.05
C THR A 63 2.39 -3.28 -0.29
N PHE A 64 2.68 -1.99 -0.06
CA PHE A 64 4.00 -1.41 -0.18
C PHE A 64 4.51 -0.89 1.16
N ASP A 65 5.80 -1.10 1.43
CA ASP A 65 6.54 -0.48 2.53
C ASP A 65 7.01 0.95 2.13
N TYR A 66 6.07 1.75 1.62
CA TYR A 66 6.31 3.12 1.16
C TYR A 66 5.02 3.93 1.27
N GLU A 67 5.13 5.23 1.45
CA GLU A 67 3.97 6.15 1.46
C GLU A 67 3.85 6.86 0.12
N PHE A 68 2.67 6.79 -0.49
CA PHE A 68 2.43 7.35 -1.81
C PHE A 68 1.54 8.59 -1.77
N SER A 69 1.84 9.55 -2.63
CA SER A 69 0.88 10.60 -2.98
C SER A 69 -0.34 10.01 -3.68
N THR A 70 -1.48 10.72 -3.66
CA THR A 70 -2.71 10.32 -4.35
C THR A 70 -2.48 9.97 -5.83
N GLY A 71 -1.68 10.79 -6.54
CA GLY A 71 -1.43 10.57 -7.96
C GLY A 71 -0.64 9.29 -8.23
N GLN A 72 0.29 8.94 -7.33
CA GLN A 72 1.08 7.73 -7.45
C GLN A 72 0.27 6.46 -7.19
N LEU A 73 -0.63 6.47 -6.21
CA LEU A 73 -1.57 5.36 -5.99
C LEU A 73 -2.42 5.10 -7.23
N HIS A 74 -3.07 6.15 -7.75
CA HIS A 74 -3.90 6.04 -8.94
C HIS A 74 -3.11 5.53 -10.16
N ASP A 75 -1.90 6.05 -10.38
CA ASP A 75 -1.04 5.58 -11.47
C ASP A 75 -0.63 4.11 -11.30
N LEU A 76 -0.38 3.64 -10.07
CA LEU A 76 -0.07 2.25 -9.76
C LEU A 76 -1.28 1.33 -10.00
N GLU A 77 -2.45 1.67 -9.46
CA GLU A 77 -3.68 0.89 -9.65
C GLU A 77 -4.00 0.74 -11.14
N LYS A 78 -3.92 1.84 -11.90
CA LYS A 78 -4.09 1.82 -13.35
C LYS A 78 -3.03 0.94 -14.04
N ALA A 79 -1.78 1.04 -13.62
CA ALA A 79 -0.70 0.23 -14.20
C ALA A 79 -0.88 -1.27 -13.92
N PHE A 80 -1.45 -1.63 -12.78
CA PHE A 80 -1.75 -3.00 -12.37
C PHE A 80 -3.04 -3.58 -12.98
N GLY A 81 -3.84 -2.77 -13.69
CA GLY A 81 -5.03 -3.22 -14.40
C GLY A 81 -6.36 -2.70 -13.86
N GLY A 82 -6.33 -1.81 -12.86
CA GLY A 82 -7.50 -1.07 -12.37
C GLY A 82 -8.37 -1.80 -11.34
N ASN A 83 -8.27 -3.12 -11.24
CA ASN A 83 -9.08 -3.92 -10.29
C ASN A 83 -8.33 -4.29 -9.01
N VAL A 84 -7.04 -3.94 -8.90
CA VAL A 84 -6.20 -4.25 -7.75
C VAL A 84 -6.07 -3.02 -6.88
N ARG A 85 -6.28 -3.19 -5.57
CA ARG A 85 -6.09 -2.13 -4.59
C ARG A 85 -4.62 -1.99 -4.25
N VAL A 86 -4.15 -0.74 -4.15
CA VAL A 86 -2.78 -0.46 -3.70
C VAL A 86 -2.81 0.06 -2.27
N TYR A 87 -2.26 -0.74 -1.35
CA TYR A 87 -2.09 -0.39 0.05
C TYR A 87 -0.69 0.21 0.24
N ASP A 88 -0.65 1.44 0.71
CA ASP A 88 0.59 2.05 1.17
C ASP A 88 0.78 1.82 2.68
N HIS A 89 1.90 2.28 3.21
CA HIS A 89 2.20 2.11 4.63
C HIS A 89 1.13 2.75 5.53
N SER A 90 0.57 3.90 5.13
CA SER A 90 -0.41 4.65 5.92
C SER A 90 -1.75 3.91 6.01
N VAL A 91 -2.24 3.31 4.92
CA VAL A 91 -3.45 2.46 4.95
C VAL A 91 -3.29 1.31 5.92
N LEU A 92 -2.16 0.59 5.84
CA LEU A 92 -1.92 -0.58 6.68
C LEU A 92 -1.91 -0.22 8.17
N ILE A 93 -1.27 0.89 8.53
CA ILE A 93 -1.24 1.37 9.92
C ILE A 93 -2.64 1.78 10.41
N LEU A 94 -3.42 2.47 9.57
CA LEU A 94 -4.79 2.86 9.92
C LEU A 94 -5.68 1.63 10.14
N ASP A 95 -5.55 0.58 9.32
CA ASP A 95 -6.30 -0.67 9.51
C ASP A 95 -5.90 -1.38 10.81
N ILE A 96 -4.61 -1.41 11.15
CA ILE A 96 -4.14 -1.96 12.44
C ILE A 96 -4.73 -1.17 13.61
N PHE A 97 -4.73 0.16 13.54
CA PHE A 97 -5.32 0.98 14.59
C PHE A 97 -6.83 0.79 14.69
N ASN A 98 -7.53 0.67 13.56
CA ASN A 98 -8.96 0.40 13.53
C ASN A 98 -9.30 -0.92 14.24
N GLN A 99 -8.51 -1.98 14.01
CA GLN A 99 -8.70 -3.26 14.71
C GLN A 99 -8.41 -3.19 16.22
N ARG A 100 -7.55 -2.27 16.65
CA ARG A 100 -7.15 -2.11 18.06
C ARG A 100 -7.98 -1.08 18.83
N ALA A 101 -8.76 -0.26 18.14
CA ALA A 101 -9.58 0.78 18.75
C ALA A 101 -10.74 0.17 19.55
N THR A 102 -10.60 0.11 20.88
CA THR A 102 -11.60 -0.49 21.78
C THR A 102 -12.46 0.54 22.51
N THR A 103 -12.05 1.82 22.51
CA THR A 103 -12.80 2.91 23.14
C THR A 103 -13.50 3.76 22.10
N HIS A 104 -14.56 4.46 22.52
CA HIS A 104 -15.30 5.37 21.64
C HIS A 104 -14.40 6.49 21.10
N GLU A 105 -13.58 7.08 21.97
CA GLU A 105 -12.62 8.13 21.59
C GLU A 105 -11.59 7.62 20.58
N ALA A 106 -10.99 6.44 20.81
CA ALA A 106 -10.03 5.86 19.89
C ALA A 106 -10.66 5.57 18.52
N THR A 107 -11.90 5.05 18.51
CA THR A 107 -12.64 4.78 17.27
C THR A 107 -12.85 6.06 16.47
N LEU A 108 -13.24 7.16 17.14
CA LEU A 108 -13.43 8.46 16.50
C LEU A 108 -12.12 9.02 15.92
N GLN A 109 -11.01 8.90 16.64
CA GLN A 109 -9.70 9.37 16.16
C GLN A 109 -9.23 8.59 14.94
N VAL A 110 -9.40 7.27 14.93
CA VAL A 110 -9.06 6.45 13.76
C VAL A 110 -9.95 6.80 12.57
N ALA A 111 -11.26 6.95 12.79
CA ALA A 111 -12.19 7.36 11.73
C ALA A 111 -11.83 8.73 11.15
N LEU A 112 -11.46 9.70 12.00
CA LEU A 112 -10.99 11.01 11.54
C LEU A 112 -9.73 10.88 10.68
N ALA A 113 -8.74 10.11 11.13
CA ALA A 113 -7.51 9.88 10.38
C ALA A 113 -7.76 9.19 9.03
N GLN A 114 -8.69 8.23 8.98
CA GLN A 114 -9.13 7.60 7.74
C GLN A 114 -9.82 8.60 6.79
N MET A 115 -10.64 9.51 7.32
CA MET A 115 -11.28 10.57 6.54
C MET A 115 -10.25 11.55 5.98
N GLU A 116 -9.29 11.99 6.80
CA GLU A 116 -8.20 12.88 6.38
C GLU A 116 -7.31 12.24 5.31
N TYR A 117 -7.01 10.94 5.45
CA TYR A 117 -6.26 10.18 4.46
C TYR A 117 -7.02 10.03 3.13
N SER A 118 -8.34 9.80 3.20
CA SER A 118 -9.17 9.53 2.02
C SER A 118 -9.64 10.78 1.29
N SER A 119 -9.88 11.89 1.99
CA SER A 119 -10.38 13.15 1.43
C SER A 119 -9.61 13.67 0.20
N PRO A 120 -8.27 13.81 0.23
CA PRO A 120 -7.51 14.24 -0.95
C PRO A 120 -7.47 13.19 -2.08
N ARG A 121 -7.90 11.95 -1.79
CA ARG A 121 -7.92 10.83 -2.74
C ARG A 121 -9.27 10.72 -3.46
N LEU A 122 -10.36 10.95 -2.75
CA LEU A 122 -11.71 10.97 -3.31
C LEU A 122 -11.93 12.15 -4.27
N SER A 123 -11.46 13.35 -3.93
CA SER A 123 -11.66 14.54 -4.76
C SER A 123 -11.02 14.42 -6.15
N LYS A 124 -9.93 13.65 -6.30
CA LYS A 124 -9.26 13.44 -7.59
C LYS A 124 -9.90 12.36 -8.47
N MET A 125 -10.78 11.52 -7.92
CA MET A 125 -11.55 10.55 -8.72
C MET A 125 -12.66 11.23 -9.54
N GLY A 126 -13.15 12.41 -9.11
CA GLY A 126 -14.17 13.18 -9.81
C GLY A 126 -13.67 14.04 -10.97
N ASP A 127 -12.37 14.35 -11.02
CA ASP A 127 -11.75 15.25 -12.00
C ASP A 127 -11.10 14.51 -13.19
N SER A 128 -11.63 13.34 -13.56
CA SER A 128 -11.23 12.69 -14.80
C SER A 128 -11.96 13.36 -15.99
N PRO A 129 -11.25 13.91 -16.99
CA PRO A 129 -11.85 14.49 -18.18
C PRO A 129 -12.50 13.45 -19.10
#